data_AF-A0ABD0QEL0-F1
#
_entry.id   AF-A0ABD0QEL0-F1
#
_cell.length_a   1.000
_cell.length_b   1.000
_cell.length_c   1.000
_cell.angle_alpha   90.00
_cell.angle_beta   90.00
_cell.angle_gamma   90.00
#
_symmetry.space_group_name_H-M   'P 1'
#
loop_
_entity.id
_entity.type
_entity.pdbx_description
1 polymer ?
#
loop_
_entity_poly.entity_id
_entity_poly.type
_entity_poly.pdbx_seq_one_letter_code
_entity_poly.pdbx_strand_id
1 'polypeptide(L)' 'IISEDQFRQLEKIKTIGSTYMAASGLNDSTYDKAGRSHIRALADYAMRLMDQMKYINEHSFNNFKMKI' A
#
# COMPACT_ATOMS: atom_id res chain seq x y z
N ILE A 1 1.46 7.37 4.72
CA ILE A 1 0.58 6.30 4.20
C ILE A 1 0.90 4.98 4.85
N ILE A 2 1.91 4.20 4.44
CA ILE A 2 2.09 2.84 5.02
C ILE A 2 2.27 2.83 6.56
N SER A 3 2.86 3.87 7.13
CA SER A 3 3.04 4.02 8.59
C SER A 3 1.77 4.35 9.37
N GLU A 4 0.62 4.46 8.72
CA GLU A 4 -0.64 4.78 9.38
C GLU A 4 -1.27 3.55 10.02
N ASP A 5 -1.96 3.73 11.15
CA ASP A 5 -2.43 2.63 12.00
C ASP A 5 -3.32 1.62 11.27
N GLN A 6 -4.19 2.09 10.37
CA GLN A 6 -5.03 1.24 9.52
C GLN A 6 -4.24 0.26 8.61
N PHE A 7 -2.95 0.53 8.38
CA PHE A 7 -2.05 -0.29 7.58
C PHE A 7 -0.94 -0.95 8.40
N ARG A 8 -1.05 -0.96 9.74
CA ARG A 8 -0.07 -1.60 10.65
C ARG A 8 0.18 -3.10 10.38
N GLN A 9 -0.71 -3.75 9.63
CA GLN A 9 -0.61 -5.15 9.23
C GLN A 9 0.14 -5.35 7.89
N LEU A 10 0.59 -4.26 7.26
CA LEU A 10 1.32 -4.25 6.00
C LEU A 10 2.81 -3.98 6.25
N GLU A 11 3.63 -4.71 5.53
CA GLU A 11 5.09 -4.60 5.61
C GLU A 11 5.63 -4.14 4.25
N LYS A 12 6.46 -3.09 4.25
CA LYS A 12 7.23 -2.73 3.06
C LYS A 12 8.35 -3.76 2.90
N ILE A 13 8.38 -4.46 1.77
CA ILE A 13 9.45 -5.42 1.48
C ILE A 13 10.69 -4.68 0.98
N LYS A 14 10.53 -3.91 -0.10
CA LYS A 14 11.60 -3.13 -0.73
C LYS A 14 11.07 -2.21 -1.82
N THR A 15 11.97 -1.41 -2.37
CA THR A 15 11.75 -0.65 -3.60
C THR A 15 12.86 -1.02 -4.58
N ILE A 16 12.49 -1.37 -5.82
CA ILE A 16 13.44 -1.71 -6.89
C ILE A 16 13.11 -0.84 -8.10
N GLY A 17 13.97 0.13 -8.42
CA GLY A 17 13.67 1.11 -9.47
C GLY A 17 12.36 1.84 -9.17
N SER A 18 11.43 1.83 -10.12
CA SER A 18 10.07 2.39 -9.97
C SER A 18 9.06 1.43 -9.31
N THR A 19 9.48 0.22 -8.95
CA THR A 19 8.59 -0.79 -8.35
C THR A 19 8.64 -0.73 -6.83
N TYR A 20 7.50 -0.45 -6.20
CA TYR A 20 7.31 -0.52 -4.75
C TYR A 20 6.67 -1.86 -4.37
N MET A 21 7.28 -2.59 -3.44
CA MET A 21 6.77 -3.88 -2.96
C MET A 21 6.34 -3.77 -1.50
N ALA A 22 5.09 -4.13 -1.23
CA ALA A 22 4.56 -4.33 0.11
C ALA A 22 3.76 -5.64 0.17
N ALA A 23 3.70 -6.23 1.35
CA ALA A 23 3.02 -7.50 1.60
C ALA A 23 2.24 -7.44 2.91
N SER A 24 1.20 -8.27 3.02
CA SER A 24 0.43 -8.48 4.25
C SER A 24 0.59 -9.92 4.72
N GLY A 25 0.36 -10.19 6.01
CA GLY A 25 0.35 -11.57 6.51
C GLY A 25 1.73 -12.18 6.79
N LEU A 26 2.76 -11.35 6.96
CA LEU A 26 4.12 -11.82 7.25
C LEU A 26 4.42 -11.94 8.75
N ASN A 27 3.71 -11.19 9.60
CA ASN A 27 3.98 -11.14 11.03
C ASN A 27 2.79 -11.62 11.84
N ASP A 28 2.88 -12.85 12.35
CA ASP A 28 1.83 -13.51 13.14
C ASP A 28 1.37 -12.71 14.37
N SER A 29 2.16 -11.74 14.82
CA SER A 29 1.84 -10.87 15.96
C SER A 29 0.98 -9.66 15.57
N THR A 30 0.93 -9.31 14.28
CA THR A 30 0.27 -8.08 13.80
C THR A 30 -1.00 -8.34 13.03
N TYR A 31 -1.18 -9.53 12.41
CA TYR A 31 -2.35 -9.79 11.57
C TYR A 31 -3.37 -10.77 12.15
N ASP A 32 -4.64 -10.48 11.88
CA ASP A 32 -5.76 -11.34 12.22
C ASP A 32 -5.82 -12.55 11.25
N LYS A 33 -5.37 -13.71 11.73
CA LYS A 33 -5.36 -14.96 10.98
C LYS A 33 -6.77 -15.44 10.59
N ALA A 34 -7.77 -15.18 11.44
CA ALA A 34 -9.12 -15.69 11.23
C ALA A 34 -9.94 -14.75 10.34
N GLY A 35 -9.96 -13.46 10.66
CA GLY A 35 -10.75 -12.46 9.95
C GLY A 35 -10.09 -11.92 8.68
N ARG A 36 -8.83 -12.28 8.40
CA ARG A 36 -8.10 -11.90 7.17
C ARG A 36 -8.07 -10.39 6.92
N SER A 37 -8.23 -9.57 7.97
CA SER A 37 -8.37 -8.11 7.87
C SER A 37 -7.18 -7.43 7.18
N HIS A 38 -5.99 -8.06 7.24
CA HIS A 38 -4.80 -7.66 6.52
C HIS A 38 -4.93 -7.60 4.98
N ILE A 39 -5.82 -8.40 4.38
CA ILE A 39 -6.04 -8.44 2.92
C ILE A 39 -6.86 -7.22 2.53
N ARG A 40 -7.88 -6.89 3.35
CA ARG A 40 -8.63 -5.65 3.20
C ARG A 40 -7.71 -4.44 3.37
N ALA A 41 -6.85 -4.43 4.39
CA ALA A 41 -5.86 -3.36 4.57
C ALA A 41 -4.94 -3.21 3.34
N LEU A 42 -4.51 -4.33 2.73
CA LEU A 42 -3.68 -4.31 1.51
C LEU A 42 -4.42 -3.73 0.31
N ALA A 43 -5.69 -4.10 0.11
CA ALA A 43 -6.53 -3.56 -0.96
C ALA A 43 -6.82 -2.05 -0.75
N ASP A 44 -7.14 -1.65 0.48
CA ASP A 44 -7.36 -0.24 0.83
C ASP A 44 -6.07 0.58 0.64
N TYR A 45 -4.91 0.01 0.95
CA TYR A 45 -3.61 0.63 0.69
C TYR A 45 -3.36 0.81 -0.82
N ALA A 46 -3.66 -0.20 -1.64
CA ALA A 46 -3.55 -0.12 -3.09
C ALA A 46 -4.43 1.01 -3.68
N MET A 47 -5.69 1.10 -3.24
CA MET A 47 -6.59 2.17 -3.65
C MET A 47 -6.05 3.55 -3.25
N ARG A 48 -5.52 3.67 -2.03
CA ARG A 48 -4.94 4.92 -1.56
C ARG A 48 -3.70 5.33 -2.33
N LEU A 49 -2.85 4.39 -2.75
CA LEU A 49 -1.72 4.68 -3.63
C LEU A 49 -2.18 5.21 -5.00
N MET A 50 -3.25 4.65 -5.56
CA MET A 50 -3.83 5.16 -6.82
C MET A 50 -4.35 6.59 -6.68
N ASP A 51 -5.03 6.91 -5.57
CA ASP A 51 -5.52 8.27 -5.34
C ASP A 51 -4.39 9.28 -5.09
N GLN A 52 -3.32 8.87 -4.42
CA GLN A 52 -2.13 9.72 -4.31
C GLN A 52 -1.47 9.96 -5.67
N MET A 53 -1.46 8.97 -6.56
CA MET A 53 -0.93 9.16 -7.91
C MET A 53 -1.73 10.22 -8.68
N LYS A 54 -3.07 10.22 -8.53
CA LYS A 54 -3.93 11.27 -9.10
C LYS A 54 -3.59 12.65 -8.51
N TYR A 55 -3.49 12.75 -7.18
CA TYR A 55 -3.11 14.00 -6.52
C TYR A 55 -1.74 14.53 -6.98
N ILE A 56 -0.76 13.64 -7.16
CA ILE A 56 0.56 14.00 -7.71
C ILE A 56 0.42 14.51 -9.15
N ASN A 57 -0.37 13.85 -10.00
CA ASN A 57 -0.61 14.29 -11.38
C ASN A 57 -1.33 15.64 -11.45
N GLU A 58 -2.22 15.95 -10.51
CA GLU A 58 -2.89 17.28 -10.44
C GLU A 58 -1.91 18.42 -10.14
N HIS A 59 -0.88 18.15 -9.34
CA HIS A 59 0.09 19.15 -8.87
C HIS A 59 1.45 19.03 -9.56
N SER A 60 1.58 18.15 -10.55
CA SER A 60 2.79 17.98 -11.33
C SER A 60 2.54 18.32 -12.79
N PHE A 61 3.57 18.79 -13.49
CA PHE A 61 3.53 18.96 -14.95
C PHE A 61 3.71 17.61 -15.69
N ASN A 62 3.31 16.50 -15.06
CA ASN A 62 3.50 15.13 -15.54
C ASN A 62 2.20 14.32 -15.42
N ASN A 63 2.14 13.20 -16.14
CA ASN A 63 1.03 12.24 -16.06
C ASN A 63 1.59 10.83 -15.80
N PHE A 64 1.97 10.56 -14.56
CA PHE A 64 2.48 9.28 -14.11
C PHE A 64 1.38 8.22 -14.13
N LYS A 65 1.73 7.01 -14.58
CA LYS A 65 0.85 5.84 -14.57
C LYS A 65 1.40 4.80 -13.61
N MET A 66 0.52 4.29 -12.75
CA MET A 66 0.83 3.22 -11.81
C MET A 66 -0.09 2.03 -12.09
N LYS A 67 0.46 0.82 -11.99
CA LYS A 67 -0.29 -0.43 -11.98
C LYS A 67 0.05 -1.18 -10.69
N ILE A 68 -0.96 -1.73 -10.03
CA ILE A 68 -0.87 -2.60 -8.86
C ILE A 68 -1.41 -3.97 -9.25
#